data_AF-A0A2G6GRW4-F1
#
_entry.id   AF-A0A2G6GRW4-F1
#
_cell.length_a   1.000
_cell.length_b   1.000
_cell.length_c   1.000
_cell.angle_alpha   90.00
_cell.angle_beta   90.00
_cell.angle_gamma   90.00
#
_symmetry.space_group_name_H-M   'P 1'
#
loop_
_entity.id
_entity.type
_entity.pdbx_description
1 polymer ?
#
loop_
_entity_poly.entity_id
_entity_poly.type
_entity_poly.pdbx_seq_one_letter_code
_entity_poly.pdbx_strand_id
1 'polypeptide(L)'
;MITVLAIMTAGIVVGFFMHDKTKLIKINDKLISWAIYLLLFLLGVSVGLNDNIINNIHTIVLQAIIITIGALLGSLICASIIYRLFFIPKKKDKNTTQS
;
A
#
# COMPACT_ATOMS: atom_id res chain seq x y z
N MET A 1 4.30 -16.65 11.27
CA MET A 1 4.23 -15.17 11.19
C MET A 1 5.58 -14.53 11.45
N ILE A 2 6.24 -14.81 12.59
CA ILE A 2 7.55 -14.19 12.91
C ILE A 2 8.63 -14.47 11.85
N THR A 3 8.67 -15.68 11.29
CA THR A 3 9.64 -16.07 10.24
C THR A 3 9.43 -15.27 8.95
N VAL A 4 8.17 -14.97 8.61
CA VAL A 4 7.84 -14.16 7.43
C VAL A 4 8.32 -12.72 7.64
N LEU A 5 8.10 -12.17 8.84
CA LEU A 5 8.61 -10.85 9.20
C LEU A 5 10.14 -10.80 9.19
N ALA A 6 10.81 -11.84 9.70
CA ALA A 6 12.27 -11.95 9.69
C ALA A 6 12.84 -11.99 8.27
N ILE A 7 12.22 -12.74 7.35
CA ILE A 7 12.63 -12.80 5.95
C ILE A 7 12.37 -11.48 5.21
N MET A 8 11.23 -10.82 5.46
CA MET A 8 10.92 -9.51 4.87
C MET A 8 11.93 -8.44 5.31
N THR A 9 12.22 -8.39 6.61
CA THR A 9 13.19 -7.44 7.18
C THR A 9 14.61 -7.73 6.69
N ALA A 10 15.02 -9.00 6.63
CA ALA A 10 16.30 -9.38 6.02
C ALA A 10 16.38 -8.96 4.55
N GLY A 11 15.32 -9.16 3.77
CA GLY A 11 15.25 -8.72 2.37
C GLY A 11 15.43 -7.21 2.18
N ILE A 12 14.85 -6.40 3.07
CA ILE A 12 15.03 -4.94 3.07
C ILE A 12 16.48 -4.56 3.37
N VAL A 13 17.09 -5.19 4.38
CA VAL A 13 18.50 -4.93 4.76
C VAL A 13 19.45 -5.28 3.61
N VAL A 14 19.25 -6.43 2.98
CA VAL A 14 20.03 -6.85 1.82
C VAL A 14 19.82 -5.90 0.63
N GLY A 15 18.58 -5.50 0.37
CA GLY A 15 18.24 -4.53 -0.68
C GLY A 15 18.88 -3.15 -0.44
N PHE A 16 18.96 -2.72 0.81
CA PHE A 16 19.62 -1.47 1.20
C PHE A 16 21.14 -1.53 0.96
N PHE A 17 21.80 -2.64 1.28
CA PHE A 17 23.23 -2.80 1.06
C PHE A 17 23.61 -2.86 -0.44
N MET A 18 22.72 -3.35 -1.29
CA MET A 18 22.92 -3.46 -2.75
C MET A 18 22.42 -2.26 -3.56
N HIS A 19 21.85 -1.24 -2.90
CA HIS A 19 21.28 -0.05 -3.53
C HIS A 19 22.31 0.80 -4.32
N ASP A 20 23.60 0.76 -3.96
CA ASP A 20 24.62 1.63 -4.55
C ASP A 20 24.88 1.37 -6.06
N LYS A 21 24.44 0.22 -6.59
CA LYS A 21 24.68 -0.15 -7.99
C LYS A 21 23.47 0.15 -8.87
N THR A 22 23.47 1.31 -9.53
CA THR A 22 22.40 1.75 -10.47
C THR A 22 22.05 0.73 -11.56
N LYS A 23 23.02 -0.09 -12.01
CA LYS A 23 22.76 -1.18 -12.97
C LYS A 23 21.95 -2.33 -12.37
N LEU A 24 22.21 -2.69 -11.11
CA LEU A 24 21.45 -3.74 -10.42
C LEU A 24 20.02 -3.29 -10.14
N ILE A 25 19.81 -2.00 -9.82
CA ILE A 25 18.47 -1.44 -9.64
C ILE A 25 17.64 -1.57 -10.93
N LYS A 26 18.21 -1.22 -12.09
CA LYS A 26 17.50 -1.34 -13.38
C LYS A 26 17.14 -2.79 -13.76
N ILE A 27 18.03 -3.73 -13.46
CA ILE A 27 17.76 -5.16 -13.70
C ILE A 27 16.68 -5.65 -12.73
N ASN A 28 16.77 -5.25 -11.46
CA ASN A 28 15.79 -5.63 -10.46
C ASN A 28 14.40 -5.09 -10.78
N ASP A 29 14.29 -3.85 -11.28
CA ASP A 29 13.02 -3.28 -11.73
C ASP A 29 12.39 -4.09 -12.87
N LYS A 30 13.20 -4.51 -13.86
CA LYS A 30 12.71 -5.36 -14.95
C LYS A 30 12.33 -6.77 -14.48
N LEU A 31 13.09 -7.31 -13.52
CA LEU A 31 12.83 -8.62 -12.94
C LEU A 31 11.57 -8.62 -12.06
N ILE A 32 11.35 -7.57 -11.25
CA ILE A 32 10.17 -7.41 -10.41
C ILE A 32 8.93 -7.26 -11.28
N SER A 33 9.02 -6.47 -12.36
CA SER A 33 7.93 -6.31 -13.31
C SER A 33 7.55 -7.64 -13.95
N TRP A 34 8.54 -8.41 -14.42
CA TRP A 34 8.30 -9.75 -14.97
C TRP A 34 7.73 -10.72 -13.93
N ALA A 35 8.23 -10.68 -12.69
CA ALA A 35 7.72 -11.48 -11.59
C ALA A 35 6.27 -11.12 -11.23
N ILE A 36 5.89 -9.84 -11.24
CA ILE A 36 4.51 -9.38 -11.00
C ILE A 36 3.60 -9.92 -12.11
N TYR A 37 4.01 -9.83 -13.39
CA TYR A 37 3.22 -10.40 -14.49
C TYR A 37 3.04 -11.91 -14.34
N LEU A 38 4.11 -12.64 -14.02
CA LEU A 38 4.03 -14.07 -13.80
C LEU A 38 3.14 -14.42 -12.61
N LEU A 39 3.25 -13.68 -11.50
CA LEU A 39 2.44 -13.87 -10.30
C LEU A 39 0.96 -13.58 -10.57
N LEU A 40 0.65 -12.50 -11.28
CA LEU A 40 -0.73 -12.16 -11.68
C LEU A 40 -1.31 -13.24 -12.60
N PHE A 41 -0.51 -13.77 -13.51
CA PHE A 41 -0.92 -14.88 -14.37
C PHE A 41 -1.20 -16.15 -13.56
N LEU A 42 -0.27 -16.57 -12.70
CA LEU A 42 -0.44 -17.72 -11.81
C LEU A 42 -1.65 -17.55 -10.89
N LEU A 43 -1.83 -16.35 -10.33
CA LEU A 43 -2.98 -16.01 -9.50
C LEU A 43 -4.29 -16.15 -10.28
N GLY A 44 -4.33 -15.59 -11.51
CA GLY A 44 -5.50 -15.70 -12.39
C GLY A 44 -5.86 -17.15 -12.70
N VAL A 45 -4.87 -17.99 -13.02
CA VAL A 45 -5.08 -19.44 -13.24
C VAL A 45 -5.55 -20.13 -11.96
N SER A 46 -4.89 -19.88 -10.83
CA SER A 46 -5.24 -20.50 -9.55
C SER A 46 -6.66 -20.13 -9.08
N VAL A 47 -7.11 -18.91 -9.37
CA VAL A 47 -8.45 -18.44 -9.04
C VAL A 47 -9.48 -18.97 -10.05
N GLY A 48 -9.15 -18.98 -11.34
CA GLY A 48 -10.05 -19.41 -12.42
C GLY A 48 -10.33 -20.91 -12.43
N LEU A 49 -9.37 -21.74 -12.00
CA LEU A 49 -9.55 -23.19 -11.88
C LEU A 49 -10.25 -23.61 -10.56
N ASN A 50 -10.52 -22.66 -9.66
CA ASN A 50 -11.16 -22.95 -8.40
C ASN A 50 -12.66 -22.64 -8.49
N ASP A 51 -13.47 -23.70 -8.67
CA ASP A 51 -14.93 -23.59 -8.80
C ASP A 51 -15.58 -22.91 -7.58
N ASN A 52 -15.02 -23.05 -6.37
CA ASN A 52 -15.54 -22.34 -5.20
C ASN A 52 -15.30 -20.83 -5.29
N ILE A 53 -14.14 -20.42 -5.79
CA ILE A 53 -13.81 -18.99 -5.92
C ILE A 53 -14.56 -18.39 -7.11
N ILE A 54 -14.67 -19.07 -8.26
CA ILE A 54 -15.37 -18.54 -9.44
C ILE A 54 -16.88 -18.40 -9.19
N ASN A 55 -17.51 -19.37 -8.52
CA ASN A 55 -18.95 -19.30 -8.20
C ASN A 55 -19.26 -18.23 -7.15
N ASN A 56 -18.33 -17.96 -6.23
CA ASN A 56 -18.47 -16.92 -5.22
C ASN A 56 -17.73 -15.62 -5.59
N ILE A 57 -17.23 -15.49 -6.83
CA ILE A 57 -16.40 -14.35 -7.23
C ILE A 57 -17.15 -13.04 -7.03
N HIS A 58 -18.44 -13.03 -7.32
CA HIS A 58 -19.29 -11.87 -7.16
C HIS A 58 -19.31 -11.39 -5.71
N THR A 59 -19.47 -12.32 -4.76
CA THR A 59 -19.48 -12.01 -3.32
C THR A 59 -18.11 -11.57 -2.82
N ILE A 60 -17.04 -12.28 -3.22
CA ILE A 60 -15.66 -11.97 -2.82
C ILE A 60 -15.26 -10.59 -3.33
N VAL A 61 -15.54 -10.29 -4.59
CA VAL A 61 -15.20 -9.00 -5.21
C VAL A 61 -16.03 -7.88 -4.60
N LEU A 62 -17.33 -8.07 -4.35
CA LEU A 62 -18.17 -7.07 -3.71
C LEU A 62 -17.68 -6.76 -2.29
N GLN A 63 -17.30 -7.80 -1.53
CA GLN A 63 -16.69 -7.64 -0.22
C GLN A 63 -15.33 -6.94 -0.30
N ALA A 64 -14.50 -7.25 -1.29
CA ALA A 64 -13.23 -6.56 -1.49
C ALA A 64 -13.47 -5.07 -1.78
N ILE A 65 -14.43 -4.73 -2.65
CA ILE A 65 -14.77 -3.34 -2.97
C ILE A 65 -15.23 -2.57 -1.74
N ILE A 66 -16.15 -3.14 -0.93
CA ILE A 66 -16.66 -2.44 0.27
C ILE A 66 -15.52 -2.19 1.26
N ILE A 67 -14.61 -3.16 1.44
CA ILE A 67 -13.45 -3.04 2.33
C ILE A 67 -12.48 -2.00 1.79
N THR A 68 -12.15 -2.01 0.50
CA THR A 68 -11.24 -1.04 -0.12
C THR A 68 -11.78 0.38 -0.01
N ILE A 69 -13.07 0.61 -0.30
CA ILE A 69 -13.68 1.93 -0.17
C ILE A 69 -13.66 2.37 1.29
N GLY A 70 -14.05 1.49 2.23
CA GLY A 70 -14.00 1.79 3.66
C GLY A 70 -12.59 2.14 4.15
N ALA A 71 -11.58 1.38 3.71
CA ALA A 71 -10.18 1.63 4.04
C ALA A 71 -9.66 2.94 3.44
N LEU A 72 -9.99 3.25 2.18
CA LEU A 72 -9.61 4.49 1.52
C LEU A 72 -10.22 5.71 2.21
N LEU A 73 -11.53 5.66 2.49
CA LEU A 73 -12.23 6.72 3.20
C LEU A 73 -11.67 6.90 4.61
N GLY A 74 -11.47 5.80 5.34
CA GLY A 74 -10.84 5.83 6.67
C GLY A 74 -9.45 6.46 6.64
N SER A 75 -8.60 6.04 5.70
CA SER A 75 -7.25 6.60 5.54
C SER A 75 -7.29 8.10 5.21
N LEU A 76 -8.18 8.54 4.32
CA LEU A 76 -8.31 9.95 3.94
C LEU A 76 -8.83 10.81 5.10
N ILE A 77 -9.82 10.32 5.84
CA ILE A 77 -10.38 11.00 7.01
C ILE A 77 -9.32 11.13 8.09
N CYS A 78 -8.61 10.03 8.42
CA CYS A 78 -7.52 10.06 9.38
C CYS A 78 -6.42 11.05 8.99
N ALA A 79 -5.98 11.03 7.72
CA ALA A 79 -5.00 11.98 7.22
C ALA A 79 -5.48 13.44 7.34
N SER A 80 -6.75 13.70 7.01
CA SER A 80 -7.38 15.03 7.14
C SER A 80 -7.47 15.51 8.59
N ILE A 81 -7.82 14.62 9.53
CA ILE A 81 -7.86 14.93 10.96
C ILE A 81 -6.45 15.27 11.47
N ILE A 82 -5.46 14.43 11.14
CA ILE A 82 -4.07 14.64 11.57
C ILE A 82 -3.54 15.97 11.01
N TYR A 83 -3.80 16.24 9.73
CA TYR A 83 -3.44 17.51 9.09
C TYR A 83 -4.10 18.71 9.79
N ARG A 84 -5.40 18.61 10.09
CA ARG A 84 -6.15 19.69 10.75
C ARG A 84 -5.69 19.94 12.19
N LEU A 85 -5.33 18.89 12.91
CA LEU A 85 -4.92 18.96 14.32
C LEU A 85 -3.48 19.46 14.48
N PHE A 86 -2.57 19.07 13.60
CA PHE A 86 -1.15 19.41 13.72
C PHE A 86 -0.75 20.66 12.92
N PHE A 87 -1.42 20.96 11.80
CA PHE A 87 -1.01 22.03 10.87
C PHE A 87 -1.94 23.25 10.78
N ILE A 88 -3.04 23.34 11.56
CA ILE A 88 -3.79 24.61 11.70
C ILE A 88 -3.21 25.42 12.86
N PRO A 89 -2.37 26.44 12.61
CA PRO A 89 -2.09 27.43 13.63
C PRO A 89 -3.39 28.18 13.95
N LYS A 90 -3.80 28.20 15.24
CA LYS A 90 -4.83 29.11 15.73
C LYS A 90 -4.47 30.52 15.24
N LYS A 91 -5.28 31.07 14.33
CA LYS A 91 -5.21 32.48 13.93
C LYS A 91 -5.37 33.32 15.19
N LYS A 92 -4.26 33.87 15.69
CA LYS A 92 -4.23 34.81 16.80
C LYS A 92 -4.89 36.09 16.27
N ASP A 93 -6.12 36.31 16.72
CA ASP A 93 -6.92 37.48 16.38
C ASP A 93 -6.14 38.74 16.78
N LYS A 94 -5.74 39.55 15.80
CA LYS A 94 -5.09 40.84 16.01
C LYS A 94 -6.16 41.92 15.96
N ASN A 95 -6.80 42.15 17.09
CA ASN A 95 -7.53 43.40 17.34
C ASN A 95 -7.18 43.88 18.76
N THR A 96 -7.05 45.21 18.92
CA THR A 96 -6.60 46.01 20.10
C THR A 96 -5.07 45.98 20.31
N THR A 97 -4.30 47.07 20.21
CA THR A 97 -4.47 48.49 20.59
C THR A 97 -3.65 49.37 19.62
N GLN A 98 -4.29 50.25 18.85
CA GLN A 98 -4.47 51.69 19.14
C GLN A 98 -3.14 52.47 19.21
N SER A 99 -2.93 53.26 18.14
CA SER A 99 -1.96 54.36 18.03
C SER A 99 -2.55 55.65 18.58
#